data_AF-A0A6C9EF66-F1
#
_entry.id   AF-A0A6C9EF66-F1
#
_cell.length_a   1.000
_cell.length_b   1.000
_cell.length_c   1.000
_cell.angle_alpha   90.00
_cell.angle_beta   90.00
_cell.angle_gamma   90.00
#
_symmetry.space_group_name_H-M   'P 1'
#
loop_
_entity.id
_entity.type
_entity.pdbx_description
1 polymer ?
#
loop_
_entity_poly.entity_id
_entity_poly.type
_entity_poly.pdbx_seq_one_letter_code
_entity_poly.pdbx_strand_id
1 'polypeptide(L)'
;MPQFDILCKTPPKVLVRQFVERFERPSGEKIALCAAELTYLCWMITHNGTAIKRATFMSYNTIISNSLSFDIVNKSLQFKYKTQKATILEASLKKLIPAWEFTIIPYYGQKHQSDITDIVSSLQLQFESSEEADKGNSHSKKMLKALLSEGESIWEITEKILNSFEYTSRFTKTKTLYQFLFLATFINCGRFSDIKNVDPKSFKLVQNKYLGVIIQCLVTETKTSVSRHIYFFSARGRIDPLVYLDEFLRNSEPVLKRVNRTGNSSSNKQEYQLLKDNLVRSYNKALKKNAPYSIFAIKNGPKSHIGRHLMTSFLSMKGLTELTNVVGNWSDKRASAVARTTYTHQITAIPDHYFALVSRYYAYDPISKEMIALKDETNPIEEWQHIE
;
A
#
# COMPACT_ATOMS: atom_id res chain seq x y z
N MET A 1 -6.74 -22.14 0.91
CA MET A 1 -5.74 -21.32 0.19
C MET A 1 -6.46 -20.16 -0.49
N PRO A 2 -5.96 -18.90 -0.45
CA PRO A 2 -6.64 -17.77 -1.09
C PRO A 2 -6.81 -17.99 -2.61
N GLN A 3 -7.90 -17.51 -3.21
CA GLN A 3 -8.22 -17.74 -4.63
C GLN A 3 -7.08 -17.35 -5.59
N PHE A 4 -6.40 -16.22 -5.35
CA PHE A 4 -5.28 -15.79 -6.17
C PHE A 4 -4.07 -16.74 -6.11
N ASP A 5 -3.84 -17.40 -4.97
CA ASP A 5 -2.75 -18.37 -4.82
C ASP A 5 -3.06 -19.67 -5.57
N ILE A 6 -4.34 -20.06 -5.63
CA ILE A 6 -4.81 -21.15 -6.50
C ILE A 6 -4.58 -20.75 -7.96
N LEU A 7 -5.00 -19.55 -8.36
CA LEU A 7 -4.81 -19.03 -9.71
C LEU A 7 -3.34 -19.08 -10.17
N CYS A 8 -2.41 -18.68 -9.30
CA CYS A 8 -0.97 -18.69 -9.63
C CYS A 8 -0.38 -20.10 -9.74
N LYS A 9 -1.02 -21.12 -9.15
CA LYS A 9 -0.60 -22.52 -9.22
C LYS A 9 -1.29 -23.30 -10.35
N THR A 10 -2.46 -22.87 -10.79
CA THR A 10 -3.19 -23.53 -11.87
C THR A 10 -2.55 -23.19 -13.23
N PRO A 11 -2.13 -24.18 -14.03
CA PRO A 11 -1.57 -23.92 -15.35
C PRO A 11 -2.56 -23.19 -16.27
N PRO A 12 -2.12 -22.28 -17.16
CA PRO A 12 -3.02 -21.52 -18.03
C PRO A 12 -4.00 -22.39 -18.84
N LYS A 13 -3.52 -23.51 -19.40
CA LYS A 13 -4.35 -24.48 -20.12
C LYS A 13 -5.47 -25.08 -19.25
N VAL A 14 -5.20 -25.27 -17.96
CA VAL A 14 -6.15 -25.84 -17.00
C VAL A 14 -7.19 -24.79 -16.62
N LEU A 15 -6.81 -23.51 -16.46
CA LEU A 15 -7.76 -22.42 -16.22
C LEU A 15 -8.77 -22.26 -17.37
N VAL A 16 -8.28 -22.30 -18.61
CA VAL A 16 -9.15 -22.25 -19.81
C VAL A 16 -10.08 -23.45 -19.85
N ARG A 17 -9.54 -24.67 -19.62
CA ARG A 17 -10.34 -25.89 -19.61
C ARG A 17 -11.42 -25.88 -18.53
N GLN A 18 -11.07 -25.52 -17.29
CA GLN A 18 -12.00 -25.39 -16.17
C GLN A 18 -13.11 -24.38 -16.49
N PHE A 19 -12.78 -23.26 -17.14
CA PHE A 19 -13.77 -22.29 -17.57
C PHE A 19 -14.73 -22.90 -18.60
N VAL A 20 -14.23 -23.56 -19.65
CA VAL A 20 -15.05 -24.18 -20.70
C VAL A 20 -15.97 -25.30 -20.15
N GLU A 21 -15.45 -26.17 -19.27
CA GLU A 21 -16.20 -27.27 -18.65
C GLU A 21 -17.47 -26.79 -17.91
N ARG A 22 -17.48 -25.54 -17.41
CA ARG A 22 -18.66 -24.95 -16.74
C ARG A 22 -19.84 -24.74 -17.70
N PHE A 23 -19.58 -24.58 -19.00
CA PHE A 23 -20.58 -24.28 -20.03
C PHE A 23 -20.95 -25.48 -20.91
N GLU A 24 -20.19 -26.59 -20.86
CA GLU A 24 -20.53 -27.85 -21.52
C GLU A 24 -21.72 -28.55 -20.85
N ARG A 25 -21.78 -28.48 -19.52
CA ARG A 25 -22.93 -28.94 -18.71
C ARG A 25 -23.40 -27.79 -17.81
N PRO A 26 -24.13 -26.81 -18.38
CA PRO A 26 -24.54 -25.61 -17.66
C PRO A 26 -25.32 -25.96 -16.39
N SER A 27 -24.88 -25.42 -15.27
CA SER A 27 -25.61 -25.46 -14.00
C SER A 27 -25.35 -24.15 -13.27
N GLY A 28 -26.34 -23.68 -12.53
CA GLY A 28 -26.22 -22.43 -11.78
C GLY A 28 -25.01 -22.44 -10.84
N GLU A 29 -24.76 -23.57 -10.17
CA GLU A 29 -23.62 -23.77 -9.29
C GLU A 29 -22.28 -23.64 -10.00
N LYS A 30 -22.13 -24.21 -11.20
CA LYS A 30 -20.86 -24.14 -11.95
C LYS A 30 -20.58 -22.76 -12.52
N ILE A 31 -21.60 -22.13 -13.11
CA ILE A 31 -21.45 -20.82 -13.77
C ILE A 31 -21.20 -19.73 -12.73
N ALA A 32 -21.90 -19.75 -11.59
CA ALA A 32 -21.71 -18.77 -10.51
C ALA A 32 -20.28 -18.76 -9.93
N LEU A 33 -19.54 -19.86 -10.06
CA LEU A 33 -18.18 -20.01 -9.56
C LEU A 33 -17.09 -19.61 -10.59
N CYS A 34 -17.45 -19.08 -11.76
CA CYS A 34 -16.49 -18.77 -12.83
C CYS A 34 -15.71 -17.45 -12.63
N ALA A 35 -16.02 -16.66 -11.59
CA ALA A 35 -15.51 -15.29 -11.44
C ALA A 35 -13.98 -15.19 -11.45
N ALA A 36 -13.27 -16.17 -10.87
CA ALA A 36 -11.82 -16.18 -10.81
C ALA A 36 -11.18 -16.45 -12.19
N GLU A 37 -11.66 -17.46 -12.92
CA GLU A 37 -11.17 -17.74 -14.28
C GLU A 37 -11.54 -16.60 -15.22
N LEU A 38 -12.77 -16.07 -15.12
CA LEU A 38 -13.24 -14.95 -15.93
C LEU A 38 -12.40 -13.68 -15.69
N THR A 39 -12.04 -13.38 -14.45
CA THR A 39 -11.13 -12.26 -14.11
C THR A 39 -9.78 -12.42 -14.80
N TYR A 40 -9.22 -13.63 -14.76
CA TYR A 40 -7.95 -13.94 -15.39
C TYR A 40 -8.02 -13.81 -16.92
N LEU A 41 -9.02 -14.43 -17.56
CA LEU A 41 -9.20 -14.39 -19.01
C LEU A 41 -9.39 -12.96 -19.51
N CYS A 42 -10.27 -12.19 -18.87
CA CYS A 42 -10.51 -10.80 -19.23
C CYS A 42 -9.24 -9.94 -19.17
N TRP A 43 -8.40 -10.17 -18.16
CA TRP A 43 -7.11 -9.52 -18.07
C TRP A 43 -6.15 -9.95 -19.19
N MET A 44 -6.01 -11.26 -19.41
CA MET A 44 -5.08 -11.80 -20.41
C MET A 44 -5.43 -11.34 -21.83
N ILE A 45 -6.72 -11.26 -22.16
CA ILE A 45 -7.20 -10.75 -23.44
C ILE A 45 -6.87 -9.26 -23.58
N THR A 46 -7.19 -8.45 -22.58
CA THR A 46 -7.03 -6.98 -22.65
C THR A 46 -5.59 -6.51 -22.55
N HIS A 47 -4.69 -7.34 -22.01
CA HIS A 47 -3.27 -7.00 -21.80
C HIS A 47 -2.31 -7.96 -22.50
N ASN A 48 -2.79 -8.70 -23.50
CA ASN A 48 -2.01 -9.61 -24.34
C ASN A 48 -1.06 -10.53 -23.53
N GLY A 49 -1.59 -11.23 -22.53
CA GLY A 49 -0.82 -12.17 -21.71
C GLY A 49 0.04 -11.55 -20.60
N THR A 50 0.03 -10.22 -20.42
CA THR A 50 0.76 -9.56 -19.33
C THR A 50 0.28 -10.09 -17.97
N ALA A 51 1.19 -10.27 -17.01
CA ALA A 51 0.84 -10.73 -15.66
C ALA A 51 -0.12 -9.77 -14.93
N ILE A 52 -1.10 -10.32 -14.22
CA ILE A 52 -2.00 -9.54 -13.34
C ILE A 52 -1.42 -9.45 -11.93
N LYS A 53 -1.46 -8.27 -11.31
CA LYS A 53 -1.08 -8.07 -9.89
C LYS A 53 -2.20 -8.56 -8.96
N ARG A 54 -1.85 -9.11 -7.80
CA ARG A 54 -2.80 -9.63 -6.78
C ARG A 54 -3.91 -8.62 -6.44
N ALA A 55 -3.53 -7.38 -6.12
CA ALA A 55 -4.51 -6.35 -5.74
C ALA A 55 -5.49 -6.03 -6.88
N THR A 56 -5.01 -6.02 -8.12
CA THR A 56 -5.84 -5.82 -9.32
C THR A 56 -6.78 -6.99 -9.52
N PHE A 57 -6.27 -8.23 -9.43
CA PHE A 57 -7.10 -9.43 -9.50
C PHE A 57 -8.21 -9.42 -8.44
N MET A 58 -7.86 -9.18 -7.16
CA MET A 58 -8.86 -9.16 -6.08
C MET A 58 -9.94 -8.11 -6.34
N SER A 59 -9.56 -6.89 -6.78
CA SER A 59 -10.54 -5.85 -7.10
C SER A 59 -11.45 -6.24 -8.27
N TYR A 60 -10.89 -6.83 -9.34
CA TYR A 60 -11.64 -7.13 -10.55
C TYR A 60 -12.53 -8.36 -10.34
N ASN A 61 -12.03 -9.36 -9.59
CA ASN A 61 -12.78 -10.53 -9.17
C ASN A 61 -13.99 -10.14 -8.32
N THR A 62 -13.84 -9.22 -7.36
CA THR A 62 -15.00 -8.72 -6.59
C THR A 62 -16.02 -8.00 -7.48
N ILE A 63 -15.57 -7.18 -8.44
CA ILE A 63 -16.50 -6.49 -9.36
C ILE A 63 -17.27 -7.52 -10.19
N ILE A 64 -16.59 -8.52 -10.76
CA ILE A 64 -17.22 -9.59 -11.52
C ILE A 64 -18.19 -10.36 -10.61
N SER A 65 -17.76 -10.85 -9.46
CA SER A 65 -18.61 -11.60 -8.53
C SER A 65 -19.88 -10.85 -8.14
N ASN A 66 -19.82 -9.54 -7.94
CA ASN A 66 -20.97 -8.73 -7.55
C ASN A 66 -21.92 -8.37 -8.71
N SER A 67 -21.53 -8.65 -9.96
CA SER A 67 -22.30 -8.24 -11.15
C SER A 67 -22.56 -9.37 -12.13
N LEU A 68 -22.05 -10.55 -11.85
CA LEU A 68 -22.25 -11.74 -12.67
C LEU A 68 -23.72 -12.13 -12.64
N SER A 69 -24.35 -12.12 -13.82
CA SER A 69 -25.71 -12.58 -14.04
C SER A 69 -25.75 -13.41 -15.32
N PHE A 70 -26.57 -14.45 -15.36
CA PHE A 70 -26.60 -15.38 -16.48
C PHE A 70 -27.98 -16.01 -16.64
N ASP A 71 -28.29 -16.40 -17.87
CA ASP A 71 -29.46 -17.18 -18.23
C ASP A 71 -29.00 -18.45 -18.96
N ILE A 72 -29.27 -19.61 -18.34
CA ILE A 72 -28.86 -20.92 -18.87
C ILE A 72 -29.67 -21.31 -20.11
N VAL A 73 -30.95 -20.92 -20.17
CA VAL A 73 -31.85 -21.27 -21.27
C VAL A 73 -31.48 -20.48 -22.52
N ASN A 74 -31.31 -19.17 -22.35
CA ASN A 74 -30.92 -18.26 -23.42
C ASN A 74 -29.41 -18.28 -23.71
N LYS A 75 -28.62 -19.02 -22.92
CA LYS A 75 -27.16 -19.10 -22.99
C LYS A 75 -26.52 -17.72 -23.03
N SER A 76 -26.91 -16.85 -22.11
CA SER A 76 -26.37 -15.50 -22.00
C SER A 76 -25.69 -15.29 -20.64
N LEU A 77 -24.60 -14.53 -20.62
CA LEU A 77 -23.85 -14.20 -19.41
C LEU A 77 -23.36 -12.76 -19.47
N GLN A 78 -23.66 -11.97 -18.43
CA GLN A 78 -23.24 -10.58 -18.31
C GLN A 78 -22.51 -10.29 -17.00
N PHE A 79 -21.59 -9.33 -17.04
CA PHE A 79 -20.84 -8.88 -15.86
C PHE A 79 -20.20 -7.51 -16.07
N LYS A 80 -19.83 -6.85 -14.97
CA LYS A 80 -19.08 -5.59 -14.98
C LYS A 80 -17.58 -5.83 -15.06
N TYR A 81 -16.88 -5.05 -15.88
CA TYR A 81 -15.41 -5.08 -15.96
C TYR A 81 -14.82 -3.71 -16.32
N LYS A 82 -13.61 -3.41 -15.83
CA LYS A 82 -12.91 -2.15 -16.12
C LYS A 82 -12.25 -2.21 -17.50
N THR A 83 -13.01 -1.97 -18.57
CA THR A 83 -12.51 -1.93 -19.95
C THR A 83 -13.32 -0.99 -20.85
N GLN A 84 -12.64 -0.29 -21.76
CA GLN A 84 -13.26 0.52 -22.83
C GLN A 84 -13.43 -0.32 -24.11
N LYS A 85 -12.89 -1.54 -24.10
CA LYS A 85 -12.82 -2.45 -25.24
C LYS A 85 -13.75 -3.65 -25.00
N ALA A 86 -14.99 -3.38 -24.61
CA ALA A 86 -15.98 -4.41 -24.28
C ALA A 86 -16.19 -5.38 -25.45
N THR A 87 -16.42 -4.86 -26.66
CA THR A 87 -16.66 -5.64 -27.88
C THR A 87 -15.52 -6.62 -28.22
N ILE A 88 -14.25 -6.21 -28.02
CA ILE A 88 -13.09 -7.10 -28.26
C ILE A 88 -13.10 -8.27 -27.29
N LEU A 89 -13.46 -7.99 -26.05
CA LEU A 89 -13.48 -8.98 -24.99
C LEU A 89 -14.67 -9.93 -25.13
N GLU A 90 -15.86 -9.42 -25.47
CA GLU A 90 -17.06 -10.20 -25.82
C GLU A 90 -16.78 -11.16 -26.98
N ALA A 91 -16.23 -10.64 -28.10
CA ALA A 91 -15.87 -11.45 -29.26
C ALA A 91 -14.85 -12.55 -28.91
N SER A 92 -13.90 -12.26 -28.01
CA SER A 92 -12.89 -13.24 -27.58
C SER A 92 -13.49 -14.33 -26.69
N LEU A 93 -14.41 -13.98 -25.78
CA LEU A 93 -15.13 -14.95 -24.95
C LEU A 93 -16.08 -15.81 -25.79
N LYS A 94 -16.77 -15.22 -26.76
CA LYS A 94 -17.63 -15.95 -27.70
C LYS A 94 -16.83 -16.94 -28.56
N LYS A 95 -15.61 -16.60 -28.98
CA LYS A 95 -14.72 -17.57 -29.65
C LYS A 95 -14.37 -18.77 -28.76
N LEU A 96 -14.22 -18.55 -27.46
CA LEU A 96 -13.93 -19.62 -26.50
C LEU A 96 -15.17 -20.48 -26.21
N ILE A 97 -16.36 -19.87 -26.18
CA ILE A 97 -17.64 -20.54 -25.90
C ILE A 97 -18.69 -20.08 -26.93
N PRO A 98 -18.70 -20.65 -28.15
CA PRO A 98 -19.50 -20.15 -29.28
C PRO A 98 -21.00 -20.15 -29.06
N ALA A 99 -21.50 -21.06 -28.22
CA ALA A 99 -22.93 -21.22 -27.95
C ALA A 99 -23.50 -20.17 -26.99
N TRP A 100 -22.66 -19.33 -26.37
CA TRP A 100 -23.08 -18.35 -25.38
C TRP A 100 -22.85 -16.91 -25.86
N GLU A 101 -23.78 -16.03 -25.50
CA GLU A 101 -23.64 -14.59 -25.70
C GLU A 101 -23.10 -13.92 -24.44
N PHE A 102 -22.09 -13.07 -24.60
CA PHE A 102 -21.43 -12.39 -23.48
C PHE A 102 -21.68 -10.89 -23.57
N THR A 103 -22.11 -10.28 -22.47
CA THR A 103 -22.33 -8.82 -22.39
C THR A 103 -21.47 -8.21 -21.29
N ILE A 104 -20.57 -7.30 -21.66
CA ILE A 104 -19.63 -6.70 -20.71
C ILE A 104 -20.06 -5.27 -20.42
N ILE A 105 -20.47 -5.04 -19.18
CA ILE A 105 -20.92 -3.74 -18.70
C ILE A 105 -19.68 -2.94 -18.26
N PRO A 106 -19.32 -1.83 -18.94
CA PRO A 106 -18.13 -1.06 -18.59
C PRO A 106 -18.22 -0.47 -17.17
N TYR A 107 -17.17 -0.67 -16.37
CA TYR A 107 -17.09 -0.14 -15.01
C TYR A 107 -16.02 0.95 -14.89
N TYR A 108 -16.41 2.22 -14.94
CA TYR A 108 -15.49 3.37 -14.80
C TYR A 108 -15.75 4.25 -13.58
N GLY A 109 -16.39 3.71 -12.54
CA GLY A 109 -16.92 4.53 -11.45
C GLY A 109 -18.04 5.48 -11.91
N GLN A 110 -18.52 5.33 -13.15
CA GLN A 110 -19.69 6.02 -13.66
C GLN A 110 -20.95 5.35 -13.11
N LYS A 111 -21.94 6.20 -12.81
CA LYS A 111 -23.30 5.85 -12.37
C LYS A 111 -24.11 5.23 -13.54
N HIS A 112 -23.63 4.14 -14.15
CA HIS A 112 -24.38 3.49 -15.22
C HIS A 112 -25.44 2.53 -14.66
N GLN A 113 -26.68 2.74 -15.14
CA GLN A 113 -27.93 1.99 -14.95
C GLN A 113 -27.81 0.82 -13.98
N SER A 114 -27.78 1.15 -12.69
CA SER A 114 -28.34 0.24 -11.70
C SER A 114 -29.86 0.27 -11.87
N ASP A 115 -30.52 -0.85 -11.60
CA ASP A 115 -31.98 -0.89 -11.56
C ASP A 115 -32.50 0.19 -10.59
N ILE A 116 -33.62 0.85 -10.93
CA ILE A 116 -34.22 1.88 -10.08
C ILE A 116 -34.50 1.32 -8.68
N THR A 117 -34.90 0.05 -8.58
CA THR A 117 -35.17 -0.63 -7.31
C THR A 117 -33.91 -0.77 -6.44
N ASP A 118 -32.75 -1.08 -7.03
CA ASP A 118 -31.46 -1.11 -6.33
C ASP A 118 -31.05 0.29 -5.85
N ILE A 119 -31.30 1.31 -6.68
CA ILE A 119 -31.00 2.71 -6.33
C ILE A 119 -31.90 3.15 -5.17
N VAL A 120 -33.21 2.92 -5.27
CA VAL A 120 -34.20 3.32 -4.26
C VAL A 120 -33.96 2.59 -2.95
N SER A 121 -33.71 1.28 -2.97
CA SER A 121 -33.38 0.53 -1.75
C SER A 121 -32.07 1.01 -1.12
N SER A 122 -31.04 1.32 -1.93
CA SER A 122 -29.81 1.92 -1.43
C SER A 122 -30.01 3.32 -0.84
N LEU A 123 -30.90 4.14 -1.42
CA LEU A 123 -31.23 5.47 -0.92
C LEU A 123 -32.05 5.38 0.37
N GLN A 124 -32.99 4.44 0.45
CA GLN A 124 -33.78 4.17 1.64
C GLN A 124 -32.87 3.75 2.80
N LEU A 125 -31.92 2.84 2.55
CA LEU A 125 -30.91 2.44 3.55
C LEU A 125 -30.07 3.62 4.05
N GLN A 126 -29.72 4.57 3.16
CA GLN A 126 -29.00 5.78 3.54
C GLN A 126 -29.88 6.75 4.36
N PHE A 127 -31.15 6.87 3.98
CA PHE A 127 -32.14 7.72 4.67
C PHE A 127 -32.44 7.22 6.09
N GLU A 128 -32.52 5.90 6.27
CA GLU A 128 -32.75 5.27 7.57
C GLU A 128 -31.51 5.27 8.47
N SER A 129 -30.31 5.32 7.88
CA SER A 129 -29.07 5.37 8.66
C SER A 129 -28.85 6.76 9.25
N SER A 130 -28.77 6.87 10.58
CA SER A 130 -28.37 8.08 11.29
C SER A 130 -26.88 8.39 11.19
N GLU A 131 -26.09 7.55 10.48
CA GLU A 131 -24.70 7.86 10.13
C GLU A 131 -24.72 9.11 9.22
N GLU A 132 -24.11 10.22 9.67
CA GLU A 132 -23.94 11.43 8.86
C GLU A 132 -23.55 11.06 7.42
N ALA A 133 -24.34 11.49 6.44
CA ALA A 133 -24.12 11.25 5.02
C ALA A 133 -22.63 11.33 4.70
N ASP A 134 -22.07 10.24 4.17
CA ASP A 134 -20.64 9.97 3.98
C ASP A 134 -19.91 11.24 3.48
N LYS A 135 -19.31 12.03 4.39
CA LYS A 135 -18.59 13.29 4.07
C LYS A 135 -17.30 13.02 3.27
N GLY A 136 -17.13 11.81 2.76
CA GLY A 136 -15.97 11.30 2.05
C GLY A 136 -14.70 11.52 2.87
N ASN A 137 -13.58 11.75 2.18
CA ASN A 137 -12.30 12.01 2.84
C ASN A 137 -12.18 13.43 3.42
N SER A 138 -13.18 14.31 3.27
CA SER A 138 -13.12 15.71 3.71
C SER A 138 -13.01 15.81 5.23
N HIS A 139 -13.83 15.05 5.96
CA HIS A 139 -13.78 15.03 7.42
C HIS A 139 -12.41 14.56 7.95
N SER A 140 -11.81 13.55 7.32
CA SER A 140 -10.46 13.08 7.69
C SER A 140 -9.38 14.16 7.49
N LYS A 141 -9.45 14.95 6.41
CA LYS A 141 -8.52 16.07 6.18
C LYS A 141 -8.69 17.16 7.23
N LYS A 142 -9.94 17.51 7.59
CA LYS A 142 -10.23 18.48 8.65
C LYS A 142 -9.66 18.03 9.99
N MET A 143 -9.81 16.76 10.35
CA MET A 143 -9.27 16.22 11.60
C MET A 143 -7.75 16.09 11.60
N LEU A 144 -7.12 15.79 10.45
CA LEU A 144 -5.66 15.87 10.35
C LEU A 144 -5.17 17.30 10.56
N LYS A 145 -5.83 18.30 9.97
CA LYS A 145 -5.47 19.71 10.18
C LYS A 145 -5.63 20.10 11.66
N ALA A 146 -6.73 19.71 12.30
CA ALA A 146 -6.98 19.97 13.72
C ALA A 146 -5.86 19.36 14.60
N LEU A 147 -5.56 18.07 14.40
CA LEU A 147 -4.45 17.37 15.07
C LEU A 147 -3.12 18.14 14.98
N LEU A 148 -2.83 18.72 13.82
CA LEU A 148 -1.58 19.44 13.56
C LEU A 148 -1.56 20.89 14.08
N SER A 149 -2.72 21.44 14.48
CA SER A 149 -2.88 22.84 14.91
C SER A 149 -3.16 22.98 16.41
N GLU A 150 -3.32 21.88 17.15
CA GLU A 150 -3.69 21.85 18.58
C GLU A 150 -2.48 21.95 19.54
N GLY A 151 -1.40 22.61 19.13
CA GLY A 151 -0.24 22.92 19.98
C GLY A 151 0.83 21.82 20.08
N GLU A 152 0.51 20.57 19.74
CA GLU A 152 1.49 19.48 19.69
C GLU A 152 2.33 19.52 18.41
N SER A 153 3.64 19.38 18.57
CA SER A 153 4.57 19.15 17.45
C SER A 153 4.38 17.76 16.85
N ILE A 154 4.85 17.58 15.61
CA ILE A 154 4.83 16.27 14.94
C ILE A 154 5.53 15.18 15.78
N TRP A 155 6.62 15.54 16.47
CA TRP A 155 7.36 14.57 17.28
C TRP A 155 6.58 14.15 18.53
N GLU A 156 5.84 15.06 19.17
CA GLU A 156 4.95 14.73 20.29
C GLU A 156 3.78 13.86 19.85
N ILE A 157 3.16 14.18 18.70
CA ILE A 157 2.10 13.36 18.09
C ILE A 157 2.63 11.95 17.77
N THR A 158 3.85 11.88 17.24
CA THR A 158 4.52 10.62 16.93
C THR A 158 4.74 9.81 18.21
N GLU A 159 5.24 10.43 19.28
CA GLU A 159 5.43 9.78 20.58
C GLU A 159 4.12 9.22 21.14
N LYS A 160 3.05 10.03 21.15
CA LYS A 160 1.75 9.61 21.67
C LYS A 160 1.15 8.44 20.90
N ILE A 161 1.28 8.43 19.57
CA ILE A 161 0.82 7.28 18.76
C ILE A 161 1.65 6.04 19.08
N LEU A 162 2.98 6.18 19.23
CA LEU A 162 3.89 5.07 19.54
C LEU A 162 3.58 4.47 20.92
N ASN A 163 3.36 5.32 21.91
CA ASN A 163 2.98 4.96 23.28
C ASN A 163 1.58 4.36 23.37
N SER A 164 0.67 4.70 22.45
CA SER A 164 -0.68 4.11 22.44
C SER A 164 -0.66 2.59 22.30
N PHE A 165 0.43 2.00 21.78
CA PHE A 165 0.60 0.56 21.65
C PHE A 165 1.31 -0.09 22.85
N GLU A 166 1.99 0.69 23.70
CA GLU A 166 2.90 0.18 24.73
C GLU A 166 2.17 -0.76 25.70
N TYR A 167 1.05 -0.30 26.25
CA TYR A 167 0.29 -1.02 27.27
C TYR A 167 -0.98 -1.70 26.74
N THR A 168 -1.41 -1.36 25.53
CA THR A 168 -2.66 -1.88 24.95
C THR A 168 -2.46 -3.13 24.10
N SER A 169 -1.21 -3.42 23.72
CA SER A 169 -0.86 -4.59 22.93
C SER A 169 -0.86 -5.85 23.80
N ARG A 170 -1.51 -6.91 23.33
CA ARG A 170 -1.62 -8.17 24.08
C ARG A 170 -0.29 -8.92 24.19
N PHE A 171 0.56 -8.82 23.16
CA PHE A 171 1.83 -9.55 23.09
C PHE A 171 2.98 -8.60 22.76
N THR A 172 4.16 -8.87 23.30
CA THR A 172 5.41 -8.13 22.97
C THR A 172 5.63 -8.08 21.46
N LYS A 173 5.54 -9.22 20.76
CA LYS A 173 5.64 -9.28 19.29
C LYS A 173 4.68 -8.33 18.58
N THR A 174 3.42 -8.23 19.04
CA THR A 174 2.46 -7.29 18.44
C THR A 174 2.77 -5.84 18.75
N LYS A 175 3.19 -5.53 19.99
CA LYS A 175 3.62 -4.19 20.41
C LYS A 175 4.75 -3.70 19.52
N THR A 176 5.82 -4.49 19.46
CA THR A 176 7.01 -4.25 18.65
C THR A 176 6.67 -4.06 17.18
N LEU A 177 5.85 -4.95 16.59
CA LEU A 177 5.47 -4.83 15.18
C LEU A 177 4.68 -3.54 14.88
N TYR A 178 3.82 -3.09 15.80
CA TYR A 178 3.03 -1.88 15.60
C TYR A 178 3.88 -0.62 15.74
N GLN A 179 4.73 -0.58 16.76
CA GLN A 179 5.65 0.53 17.00
C GLN A 179 6.65 0.69 15.87
N PHE A 180 7.33 -0.42 15.51
CA PHE A 180 8.25 -0.47 14.37
C PHE A 180 7.57 -0.03 13.08
N LEU A 181 6.41 -0.59 12.74
CA LEU A 181 5.72 -0.23 11.50
C LEU A 181 5.32 1.24 11.47
N PHE A 182 4.77 1.76 12.56
CA PHE A 182 4.38 3.17 12.63
C PHE A 182 5.60 4.08 12.42
N LEU A 183 6.65 3.88 13.20
CA LEU A 183 7.86 4.70 13.13
C LEU A 183 8.53 4.57 11.76
N ALA A 184 8.67 3.36 11.22
CA ALA A 184 9.24 3.09 9.90
C ALA A 184 8.48 3.81 8.78
N THR A 185 7.14 3.83 8.83
CA THR A 185 6.34 4.58 7.85
C THR A 185 6.50 6.10 7.97
N PHE A 186 6.67 6.61 9.19
CA PHE A 186 6.93 8.02 9.45
C PHE A 186 8.31 8.44 8.93
N ILE A 187 9.40 7.83 9.42
CA ILE A 187 10.78 8.22 9.09
C ILE A 187 11.14 8.05 7.61
N ASN A 188 10.33 7.33 6.82
CA ASN A 188 10.56 7.12 5.39
C ASN A 188 9.49 7.78 4.50
N CYS A 189 8.49 8.46 5.07
CA CYS A 189 7.27 8.89 4.33
C CYS A 189 6.67 7.74 3.49
N GLY A 190 6.74 6.53 4.03
CA GLY A 190 6.43 5.28 3.35
C GLY A 190 5.01 4.80 3.61
N ARG A 191 4.49 3.96 2.73
CA ARG A 191 3.26 3.19 2.97
C ARG A 191 3.59 1.89 3.69
N PHE A 192 2.57 1.24 4.26
CA PHE A 192 2.69 -0.13 4.76
C PHE A 192 3.39 -1.07 3.76
N SER A 193 3.02 -1.02 2.48
CA SER A 193 3.63 -1.86 1.45
C SER A 193 5.10 -1.58 1.24
N ASP A 194 5.53 -0.31 1.41
CA ASP A 194 6.92 0.09 1.20
C ASP A 194 7.81 -0.50 2.31
N ILE A 195 7.30 -0.60 3.54
CA ILE A 195 8.01 -1.28 4.66
C ILE A 195 7.90 -2.79 4.55
N LYS A 196 6.69 -3.31 4.29
CA LYS A 196 6.41 -4.75 4.28
C LYS A 196 7.18 -5.49 3.18
N ASN A 197 7.32 -4.91 1.99
CA ASN A 197 7.97 -5.54 0.84
C ASN A 197 9.49 -5.35 0.79
N VAL A 198 10.11 -4.72 1.80
CA VAL A 198 11.59 -4.63 1.89
C VAL A 198 12.20 -6.02 1.76
N ASP A 199 13.28 -6.12 0.99
CA ASP A 199 14.12 -7.31 0.94
C ASP A 199 15.06 -7.33 2.16
N PRO A 200 14.91 -8.27 3.10
CA PRO A 200 15.78 -8.35 4.27
C PRO A 200 17.26 -8.57 3.91
N LYS A 201 17.59 -9.12 2.74
CA LYS A 201 18.99 -9.31 2.30
C LYS A 201 19.63 -8.02 1.76
N SER A 202 18.86 -6.95 1.59
CA SER A 202 19.34 -5.67 1.03
C SER A 202 19.82 -4.67 2.08
N PHE A 203 19.80 -5.03 3.36
CA PHE A 203 20.31 -4.19 4.44
C PHE A 203 21.81 -3.95 4.27
N LYS A 204 22.22 -2.68 4.37
CA LYS A 204 23.61 -2.25 4.33
C LYS A 204 23.80 -0.95 5.13
N LEU A 205 25.02 -0.72 5.58
CA LEU A 205 25.43 0.57 6.13
C LEU A 205 25.78 1.52 4.97
N VAL A 206 25.33 2.76 5.06
CA VAL A 206 25.60 3.81 4.08
C VAL A 206 26.06 5.06 4.84
N GLN A 207 27.14 5.65 4.37
CA GLN A 207 27.67 6.90 4.93
C GLN A 207 26.64 8.03 4.80
N ASN A 208 26.54 8.85 5.83
CA ASN A 208 25.76 10.08 5.86
C ASN A 208 26.59 11.15 6.55
N LYS A 209 26.82 12.27 5.86
CA LYS A 209 27.76 13.29 6.34
C LYS A 209 27.38 13.96 7.68
N TYR A 210 26.16 13.76 8.17
CA TYR A 210 25.69 14.33 9.44
C TYR A 210 25.61 13.30 10.57
N LEU A 211 25.58 12.00 10.26
CA LEU A 211 25.29 10.95 11.25
C LEU A 211 26.34 9.83 11.27
N GLY A 212 27.43 9.97 10.50
CA GLY A 212 28.38 8.89 10.27
C GLY A 212 27.78 7.88 9.31
N VAL A 213 26.98 6.94 9.82
CA VAL A 213 26.30 5.93 9.01
C VAL A 213 24.81 5.83 9.31
N ILE A 214 24.05 5.40 8.30
CA ILE A 214 22.65 5.03 8.41
C ILE A 214 22.42 3.66 7.77
N ILE A 215 21.46 2.91 8.30
CA ILE A 215 21.06 1.61 7.74
C ILE A 215 20.13 1.88 6.55
N GLN A 216 20.42 1.28 5.41
CA GLN A 216 19.62 1.34 4.19
C GLN A 216 19.19 -0.07 3.77
N CYS A 217 17.94 -0.22 3.34
CA CYS A 217 17.45 -1.39 2.64
C CYS A 217 16.60 -0.99 1.42
N LEU A 218 16.25 -1.95 0.56
CA LEU A 218 15.59 -1.73 -0.72
C LEU A 218 14.19 -2.36 -0.75
N VAL A 219 13.24 -1.63 -1.35
CA VAL A 219 11.95 -2.17 -1.77
C VAL A 219 11.75 -1.97 -3.27
N THR A 220 11.58 -3.08 -3.99
CA THR A 220 11.31 -3.09 -5.43
C THR A 220 9.81 -3.13 -5.73
N GLU A 221 9.05 -3.90 -4.95
CA GLU A 221 7.60 -4.07 -5.16
C GLU A 221 6.78 -2.95 -4.49
N THR A 222 6.89 -1.75 -5.04
CA THR A 222 6.12 -0.57 -4.61
C THR A 222 4.79 -0.44 -5.38
N LYS A 223 3.89 0.43 -4.90
CA LYS A 223 2.61 0.71 -5.57
C LYS A 223 2.79 1.17 -7.02
N THR A 224 3.74 2.06 -7.26
CA THR A 224 4.03 2.65 -8.57
C THR A 224 5.02 1.83 -9.39
N SER A 225 5.56 0.74 -8.83
CA SER A 225 6.65 -0.06 -9.42
C SER A 225 7.97 0.71 -9.60
N VAL A 226 8.12 1.87 -8.96
CA VAL A 226 9.38 2.60 -8.85
C VAL A 226 10.04 2.18 -7.54
N SER A 227 11.18 1.50 -7.62
CA SER A 227 11.95 1.06 -6.45
C SER A 227 12.35 2.25 -5.58
N ARG A 228 12.49 2.02 -4.28
CA ARG A 228 13.00 3.05 -3.35
C ARG A 228 13.78 2.41 -2.21
N HIS A 229 14.58 3.22 -1.55
CA HIS A 229 15.23 2.84 -0.31
C HIS A 229 14.34 3.14 0.90
N ILE A 230 14.54 2.35 1.95
CA ILE A 230 14.00 2.49 3.30
C ILE A 230 15.20 2.58 4.25
N TYR A 231 15.13 3.48 5.22
CA TYR A 231 16.26 3.83 6.07
C TYR A 231 15.90 3.72 7.55
N PHE A 232 16.92 3.46 8.36
CA PHE A 232 16.90 3.49 9.83
C PHE A 232 18.21 4.14 10.32
N PHE A 233 18.13 4.98 11.33
CA PHE A 233 19.23 5.84 11.75
C PHE A 233 19.04 6.25 13.21
N SER A 234 20.14 6.55 13.90
CA SER A 234 20.12 7.06 15.27
C SER A 234 19.35 8.39 15.29
N ALA A 235 18.52 8.59 16.32
CA ALA A 235 17.85 9.86 16.53
C ALA A 235 17.94 10.30 17.99
N ARG A 236 18.23 11.59 18.17
CA ARG A 236 18.29 12.25 19.47
C ARG A 236 16.91 12.31 20.12
N GLY A 237 16.87 11.99 21.42
CA GLY A 237 15.70 12.13 22.27
C GLY A 237 15.02 10.80 22.59
N ARG A 238 13.73 10.87 22.92
CA ARG A 238 12.98 9.72 23.47
C ARG A 238 12.60 8.65 22.45
N ILE A 239 12.70 8.97 21.15
CA ILE A 239 12.31 8.08 20.06
C ILE A 239 13.51 7.88 19.17
N ASP A 240 14.18 6.74 19.33
CA ASP A 240 15.29 6.33 18.48
C ASP A 240 14.86 5.20 17.54
N PRO A 241 14.82 5.42 16.20
CA PRO A 241 14.52 4.38 15.22
C PRO A 241 15.39 3.12 15.32
N LEU A 242 16.64 3.23 15.79
CA LEU A 242 17.50 2.05 15.95
C LEU A 242 17.02 1.14 17.07
N VAL A 243 16.54 1.68 18.19
CA VAL A 243 15.94 0.91 19.29
C VAL A 243 14.70 0.15 18.82
N TYR A 244 13.82 0.79 18.04
CA TYR A 244 12.62 0.12 17.52
C TYR A 244 12.94 -0.90 16.42
N LEU A 245 14.02 -0.71 15.67
CA LEU A 245 14.53 -1.71 14.73
C LEU A 245 15.10 -2.91 15.49
N ASP A 246 15.90 -2.70 16.54
CA ASP A 246 16.44 -3.76 17.38
C ASP A 246 15.33 -4.61 18.01
N GLU A 247 14.35 -3.96 18.67
CA GLU A 247 13.18 -4.66 19.22
C GLU A 247 12.47 -5.48 18.14
N PHE A 248 12.28 -4.91 16.94
CA PHE A 248 11.67 -5.61 15.81
C PHE A 248 12.43 -6.88 15.41
N LEU A 249 13.76 -6.77 15.23
CA LEU A 249 14.60 -7.87 14.83
C LEU A 249 14.65 -8.98 15.89
N ARG A 250 14.66 -8.63 17.18
CA ARG A 250 14.66 -9.61 18.29
C ARG A 250 13.33 -10.35 18.46
N ASN A 251 12.21 -9.78 18.01
CA ASN A 251 10.87 -10.35 18.22
C ASN A 251 10.20 -10.88 16.93
N SER A 252 10.83 -10.68 15.76
CA SER A 252 10.28 -11.04 14.46
C SER A 252 11.26 -11.87 13.64
N GLU A 253 10.73 -12.62 12.68
CA GLU A 253 11.50 -13.53 11.83
C GLU A 253 11.28 -13.15 10.36
N PRO A 254 12.23 -13.46 9.46
CA PRO A 254 12.04 -13.29 8.03
C PRO A 254 10.74 -13.95 7.54
N VAL A 255 9.95 -13.22 6.75
CA VAL A 255 8.68 -13.73 6.22
C VAL A 255 8.89 -14.15 4.78
N LEU A 256 8.48 -15.36 4.38
CA LEU A 256 8.56 -15.76 2.98
C LEU A 256 7.83 -14.77 2.07
N LYS A 257 8.47 -14.37 0.97
CA LYS A 257 7.95 -13.39 0.03
C LYS A 257 6.68 -13.94 -0.62
N ARG A 258 5.56 -13.25 -0.40
CA ARG A 258 4.28 -13.66 -1.00
C ARG A 258 4.31 -13.37 -2.51
N VAL A 259 3.84 -14.35 -3.29
CA VAL A 259 3.61 -14.20 -4.73
C VAL A 259 2.52 -13.15 -4.96
N ASN A 260 2.80 -12.07 -5.68
CA ASN A 260 1.86 -10.96 -5.85
C ASN A 260 1.52 -10.65 -7.31
N ARG A 261 1.89 -11.52 -8.26
CA ARG A 261 1.53 -11.45 -9.68
C ARG A 261 1.48 -12.84 -10.30
N THR A 262 0.71 -13.03 -11.37
CA THR A 262 0.57 -14.32 -12.08
C THR A 262 1.74 -14.67 -13.00
N GLY A 263 2.67 -13.74 -13.22
CA GLY A 263 3.88 -14.01 -14.00
C GLY A 263 4.75 -15.04 -13.30
N ASN A 264 5.46 -15.86 -14.08
CA ASN A 264 6.36 -16.88 -13.52
C ASN A 264 7.40 -16.18 -12.62
N SER A 265 7.44 -16.56 -11.34
CA SER A 265 8.28 -15.92 -10.32
C SER A 265 9.77 -16.20 -10.49
N SER A 266 10.16 -16.98 -11.50
CA SER A 266 11.56 -17.32 -11.80
C SER A 266 12.45 -16.10 -12.07
N SER A 267 11.88 -14.92 -12.34
CA SER A 267 12.64 -13.71 -12.67
C SER A 267 12.93 -12.77 -11.49
N ASN A 268 12.33 -12.95 -10.30
CA ASN A 268 12.61 -12.11 -9.12
C ASN A 268 12.95 -12.98 -7.91
N LYS A 269 14.25 -13.05 -7.59
CA LYS A 269 14.88 -13.94 -6.60
C LYS A 269 14.66 -13.55 -5.13
N GLN A 270 13.75 -12.61 -4.85
CA GLN A 270 13.48 -12.19 -3.48
C GLN A 270 12.70 -13.29 -2.74
N GLU A 271 13.39 -14.02 -1.86
CA GLU A 271 12.84 -15.14 -1.08
C GLU A 271 12.01 -14.67 0.13
N TYR A 272 12.35 -13.52 0.71
CA TYR A 272 11.76 -13.02 1.95
C TYR A 272 11.26 -11.58 1.80
N GLN A 273 10.34 -11.20 2.66
CA GLN A 273 9.84 -9.84 2.87
C GLN A 273 9.90 -9.52 4.36
N LEU A 274 9.97 -8.24 4.71
CA LEU A 274 10.20 -7.81 6.09
C LEU A 274 9.01 -8.04 7.03
N LEU A 275 7.77 -7.87 6.55
CA LEU A 275 6.57 -7.98 7.38
C LEU A 275 5.51 -8.90 6.78
N LYS A 276 4.64 -9.47 7.61
CA LYS A 276 3.48 -10.27 7.17
C LYS A 276 2.44 -9.38 6.49
N ASP A 277 1.85 -9.83 5.37
CA ASP A 277 0.83 -9.06 4.65
C ASP A 277 -0.40 -8.70 5.49
N ASN A 278 -0.82 -9.61 6.37
CA ASN A 278 -2.01 -9.40 7.21
C ASN A 278 -1.75 -8.52 8.44
N LEU A 279 -0.49 -8.13 8.72
CA LEU A 279 -0.15 -7.24 9.83
C LEU A 279 -0.94 -5.93 9.76
N VAL A 280 -1.17 -5.38 8.57
CA VAL A 280 -1.91 -4.13 8.39
C VAL A 280 -3.34 -4.21 8.94
N ARG A 281 -3.98 -5.38 8.92
CA ARG A 281 -5.34 -5.54 9.44
C ARG A 281 -5.37 -5.45 10.96
N SER A 282 -4.43 -6.13 11.63
CA SER A 282 -4.34 -6.08 13.10
C SER A 282 -3.81 -4.73 13.58
N TYR A 283 -2.83 -4.14 12.88
CA TYR A 283 -2.35 -2.78 13.14
C TYR A 283 -3.47 -1.74 13.02
N ASN A 284 -4.22 -1.74 11.92
CA ASN A 284 -5.34 -0.79 11.74
C ASN A 284 -6.43 -0.98 12.79
N LYS A 285 -6.70 -2.23 13.21
CA LYS A 285 -7.64 -2.53 14.30
C LYS A 285 -7.14 -2.00 15.65
N ALA A 286 -5.86 -2.19 15.96
CA ALA A 286 -5.25 -1.66 17.18
C ALA A 286 -5.30 -0.12 17.20
N LEU A 287 -4.86 0.53 16.12
CA LEU A 287 -4.89 1.99 16.00
C LEU A 287 -6.31 2.57 16.07
N LYS A 288 -7.30 1.89 15.47
CA LYS A 288 -8.72 2.28 15.60
C LYS A 288 -9.24 2.12 17.04
N LYS A 289 -8.84 1.06 17.74
CA LYS A 289 -9.31 0.78 19.11
C LYS A 289 -8.69 1.73 20.13
N ASN A 290 -7.38 1.93 20.03
CA ASN A 290 -6.63 2.77 20.96
C ASN A 290 -6.90 4.26 20.70
N ALA A 291 -7.18 4.60 19.44
CA ALA A 291 -7.58 5.93 18.95
C ALA A 291 -6.97 7.11 19.74
N PRO A 292 -5.63 7.24 19.78
CA PRO A 292 -4.98 8.30 20.55
C PRO A 292 -5.38 9.72 20.09
N TYR A 293 -5.97 9.83 18.89
CA TYR A 293 -6.55 11.04 18.33
C TYR A 293 -7.85 10.74 17.59
N SER A 294 -8.75 11.73 17.55
CA SER A 294 -10.09 11.64 16.94
C SER A 294 -10.09 11.17 15.48
N ILE A 295 -9.05 11.52 14.71
CA ILE A 295 -8.89 11.08 13.32
C ILE A 295 -8.93 9.56 13.14
N PHE A 296 -8.53 8.78 14.17
CA PHE A 296 -8.50 7.33 14.09
C PHE A 296 -9.87 6.68 14.33
N ALA A 297 -10.80 7.38 14.97
CA ALA A 297 -12.18 6.91 15.14
C ALA A 297 -12.95 6.90 13.81
N ILE A 298 -12.58 7.77 12.86
CA ILE A 298 -13.23 7.91 11.56
C ILE A 298 -13.18 6.59 10.78
N LYS A 299 -14.35 6.08 10.41
CA LYS A 299 -14.55 4.97 9.49
C LYS A 299 -13.89 5.31 8.15
N ASN A 300 -13.06 4.42 7.62
CA ASN A 300 -12.24 4.65 6.40
C ASN A 300 -11.23 5.83 6.47
N GLY A 301 -11.10 6.52 7.61
CA GLY A 301 -10.04 7.50 7.85
C GLY A 301 -8.65 6.85 7.87
N PRO A 302 -7.56 7.64 7.75
CA PRO A 302 -6.20 7.11 7.65
C PRO A 302 -5.86 6.25 8.88
N LYS A 303 -5.29 5.07 8.61
CA LYS A 303 -4.77 4.15 9.63
C LYS A 303 -3.28 3.96 9.42
N SER A 304 -2.81 2.86 8.83
CA SER A 304 -1.40 2.67 8.43
C SER A 304 -0.81 3.69 7.47
N HIS A 305 -1.62 4.61 6.94
CA HIS A 305 -1.15 5.74 6.14
C HIS A 305 -0.78 6.97 6.98
N ILE A 306 -1.04 6.96 8.30
CA ILE A 306 -0.84 8.14 9.14
C ILE A 306 0.63 8.56 9.22
N GLY A 307 1.59 7.65 9.33
CA GLY A 307 3.03 7.99 9.35
C GLY A 307 3.45 8.77 8.10
N ARG A 308 2.93 8.38 6.94
CA ARG A 308 3.13 9.11 5.67
C ARG A 308 2.54 10.52 5.70
N HIS A 309 1.34 10.69 6.25
CA HIS A 309 0.71 12.00 6.40
C HIS A 309 1.50 12.89 7.37
N LEU A 310 1.95 12.35 8.51
CA LEU A 310 2.73 13.08 9.51
C LEU A 310 4.07 13.56 8.95
N MET A 311 4.82 12.72 8.25
CA MET A 311 6.09 13.14 7.63
C MET A 311 5.89 14.14 6.49
N THR A 312 4.85 13.95 5.69
CA THR A 312 4.47 14.94 4.66
C THR A 312 4.20 16.31 5.28
N SER A 313 3.43 16.34 6.38
CA SER A 313 3.15 17.56 7.12
C SER A 313 4.40 18.13 7.78
N PHE A 314 5.26 17.30 8.36
CA PHE A 314 6.52 17.74 8.98
C PHE A 314 7.41 18.50 8.00
N LEU A 315 7.67 17.92 6.82
CA LEU A 315 8.47 18.57 5.79
C LEU A 315 7.79 19.86 5.30
N SER A 316 6.47 19.84 5.12
CA SER A 316 5.73 21.05 4.72
C SER A 316 5.79 22.16 5.76
N MET A 317 5.63 21.83 7.05
CA MET A 317 5.69 22.80 8.16
C MET A 317 7.09 23.35 8.36
N LYS A 318 8.14 22.59 7.99
CA LYS A 318 9.53 23.04 7.98
C LYS A 318 9.94 23.77 6.69
N GLY A 319 9.01 23.96 5.75
CA GLY A 319 9.28 24.66 4.48
C GLY A 319 10.12 23.86 3.48
N LEU A 320 10.17 22.53 3.60
CA LEU A 320 11.02 21.62 2.82
C LEU A 320 10.20 20.72 1.88
N THR A 321 9.18 21.29 1.22
CA THR A 321 8.26 20.53 0.37
C THR A 321 8.91 19.89 -0.86
N GLU A 322 10.06 20.42 -1.28
CA GLU A 322 10.91 19.88 -2.34
C GLU A 322 11.41 18.46 -2.00
N LEU A 323 11.68 18.18 -0.72
CA LEU A 323 12.08 16.85 -0.26
C LEU A 323 10.91 15.87 -0.27
N THR A 324 9.68 16.35 -0.12
CA THR A 324 8.50 15.48 0.02
C THR A 324 8.29 14.59 -1.21
N ASN A 325 8.61 15.06 -2.41
CA ASN A 325 8.55 14.24 -3.63
C ASN A 325 9.54 13.06 -3.60
N VAL A 326 10.79 13.35 -3.24
CA VAL A 326 11.88 12.36 -3.19
C VAL A 326 11.64 11.37 -2.05
N VAL A 327 11.43 11.87 -0.83
CA VAL A 327 11.19 11.06 0.37
C VAL A 327 9.87 10.29 0.26
N GLY A 328 8.83 10.87 -0.35
CA GLY A 328 7.54 10.23 -0.56
C GLY A 328 7.50 9.20 -1.71
N ASN A 329 8.59 9.10 -2.49
CA ASN A 329 8.67 8.37 -3.77
C ASN A 329 7.47 8.67 -4.68
N TRP A 330 7.20 9.96 -4.87
CA TRP A 330 6.20 10.41 -5.84
C TRP A 330 6.80 10.48 -7.23
N SER A 331 6.01 10.10 -8.24
CA SER A 331 6.45 10.22 -9.63
C SER A 331 6.70 11.69 -9.94
N ASP A 332 7.94 12.03 -10.30
CA ASP A 332 8.28 13.37 -10.77
C ASP A 332 7.56 13.63 -12.11
N LYS A 333 6.80 14.71 -12.19
CA LYS A 333 6.12 15.13 -13.42
C LYS A 333 6.87 16.22 -14.18
N ARG A 334 7.97 16.73 -13.63
CA ARG A 334 8.84 17.73 -14.26
C ARG A 334 9.71 17.10 -15.36
N ALA A 335 10.01 15.80 -15.25
CA ALA A 335 10.71 15.04 -16.27
C ALA A 335 9.73 14.43 -17.30
N SER A 336 10.10 14.48 -18.58
CA SER A 336 9.35 13.87 -19.69
C SER A 336 9.02 12.40 -19.42
N ALA A 337 7.85 11.96 -19.89
CA ALA A 337 7.41 10.58 -19.73
C ALA A 337 8.40 9.58 -20.36
N VAL A 338 8.99 9.92 -21.52
CA VAL A 338 9.98 9.10 -22.20
C VAL A 338 11.26 8.98 -21.37
N ALA A 339 11.77 10.11 -20.86
CA ALA A 339 12.96 10.14 -20.01
C ALA A 339 12.80 9.23 -18.78
N ARG A 340 11.67 9.35 -18.07
CA ARG A 340 11.36 8.53 -16.88
C ARG A 340 11.21 7.05 -17.18
N THR A 341 10.69 6.70 -18.36
CA THR A 341 10.38 5.32 -18.72
C THR A 341 11.61 4.58 -19.27
N THR A 342 12.49 5.29 -19.99
CA THR A 342 13.53 4.65 -20.81
C THR A 342 14.95 5.17 -20.60
N TYR A 343 15.17 6.32 -19.99
CA TYR A 343 16.51 6.94 -19.83
C TYR A 343 16.98 7.06 -18.37
N THR A 344 16.06 6.99 -17.40
CA THR A 344 16.41 7.01 -15.98
C THR A 344 16.59 5.59 -15.46
N HIS A 345 17.84 5.23 -15.15
CA HIS A 345 18.21 3.88 -14.70
C HIS A 345 18.67 3.83 -13.23
N GLN A 346 18.62 4.95 -12.53
CA GLN A 346 19.07 5.08 -11.14
C GLN A 346 17.93 5.56 -10.23
N ILE A 347 17.86 4.99 -9.02
CA ILE A 347 16.94 5.44 -7.98
C ILE A 347 17.41 6.80 -7.47
N THR A 348 16.51 7.80 -7.41
CA THR A 348 16.82 9.09 -6.81
C THR A 348 17.19 8.92 -5.34
N ALA A 349 18.38 9.37 -4.96
CA ALA A 349 18.85 9.34 -3.57
C ALA A 349 18.09 10.36 -2.70
N ILE A 350 17.81 9.98 -1.45
CA ILE A 350 17.34 10.94 -0.43
C ILE A 350 18.55 11.79 0.00
N PRO A 351 18.46 13.14 -0.06
CA PRO A 351 19.57 14.01 0.35
C PRO A 351 19.95 13.83 1.82
N ASP A 352 21.24 13.84 2.13
CA ASP A 352 21.78 13.59 3.48
C ASP A 352 21.14 14.44 4.59
N HIS A 353 20.85 15.71 4.30
CA HIS A 353 20.30 16.66 5.27
C HIS A 353 18.86 16.33 5.69
N TYR A 354 18.14 15.50 4.91
CA TYR A 354 16.87 14.94 5.35
C TYR A 354 17.05 14.14 6.65
N PHE A 355 18.05 13.26 6.67
CA PHE A 355 18.32 12.42 7.83
C PHE A 355 18.84 13.24 9.00
N ALA A 356 19.66 14.27 8.75
CA ALA A 356 20.11 15.21 9.77
C ALA A 356 18.94 15.90 10.50
N LEU A 357 17.92 16.32 9.75
CA LEU A 357 16.74 16.96 10.32
C LEU A 357 15.86 15.97 11.09
N VAL A 358 15.60 14.80 10.51
CA VAL A 358 14.70 13.79 11.11
C VAL A 358 15.38 13.05 12.26
N SER A 359 16.71 13.00 12.33
CA SER A 359 17.43 12.45 13.48
C SER A 359 17.39 13.38 14.70
N ARG A 360 16.93 14.62 14.56
CA ARG A 360 16.84 15.60 15.65
C ARG A 360 18.17 15.99 16.29
N TYR A 361 19.31 15.56 15.75
CA TYR A 361 20.62 16.10 16.11
C TYR A 361 20.85 17.48 15.48
N TYR A 362 20.13 17.80 14.41
CA TYR A 362 20.23 19.08 13.71
C TYR A 362 18.86 19.75 13.58
N ALA A 363 18.86 21.07 13.49
CA ALA A 363 17.73 21.89 13.08
C ALA A 363 17.99 22.50 11.70
N TYR A 364 16.94 22.70 10.93
CA TYR A 364 17.01 23.44 9.66
C TYR A 364 16.72 24.91 9.92
N ASP A 365 17.62 25.79 9.47
CA ASP A 365 17.39 27.23 9.44
C ASP A 365 16.95 27.67 8.03
N PRO A 366 15.70 28.13 7.84
CA PRO A 366 15.21 28.57 6.54
C PRO A 366 15.93 29.78 5.96
N ILE A 367 16.60 30.60 6.79
CA ILE A 367 17.27 31.83 6.35
C ILE A 367 18.62 31.50 5.74
N SER A 368 19.50 30.82 6.49
CA SER A 368 20.80 30.38 6.00
C SER A 368 20.71 29.18 5.04
N LYS A 369 19.60 28.43 5.06
CA LYS A 369 19.40 27.16 4.35
C LYS A 369 20.39 26.08 4.79
N GLU A 370 20.85 26.14 6.04
CA GLU A 370 21.82 25.21 6.61
C GLU A 370 21.21 24.29 7.67
N MET A 371 21.92 23.19 7.92
CA MET A 371 21.65 22.30 9.06
C MET A 371 22.51 22.74 10.24
N ILE A 372 21.88 23.27 11.28
CA ILE A 372 22.55 23.71 12.49
C ILE A 372 22.54 22.57 13.51
N ALA A 373 23.72 22.11 13.90
CA ALA A 373 23.85 21.10 14.94
C ALA A 373 23.26 21.63 16.25
N LEU A 374 22.40 20.85 16.89
CA LEU A 374 21.89 21.18 18.21
C LEU A 374 22.96 20.83 19.23
N LYS A 375 23.22 21.74 20.17
CA LYS A 375 24.14 21.48 21.28
C LYS A 375 23.59 20.31 22.11
N ASP A 376 24.29 19.18 22.05
CA ASP A 376 24.01 17.94 22.75
C ASP A 376 25.36 17.30 23.10
N GLU A 377 25.39 16.50 24.16
CA GLU A 377 26.63 15.84 24.58
C GLU A 377 27.03 14.69 23.64
N THR A 378 26.04 14.04 23.02
CA THR A 378 26.28 12.95 22.05
C THR A 378 26.41 13.51 20.63
N ASN A 379 27.60 13.35 20.05
CA ASN A 379 27.81 13.59 18.62
C ASN A 379 27.64 12.26 17.84
N PRO A 380 26.68 12.18 16.89
CA PRO A 380 26.39 10.93 16.19
C PRO A 380 27.55 10.42 15.32
N ILE A 381 28.42 11.30 14.84
CA ILE A 381 29.59 10.92 14.03
C ILE A 381 30.68 10.32 14.93
N GLU A 382 30.98 10.97 16.06
CA GLU A 382 31.99 10.50 17.02
C GLU A 382 31.54 9.18 17.68
N GLU A 383 30.25 9.04 18.00
CA GLU A 383 29.72 7.78 18.52
C GLU A 383 29.87 6.64 17.52
N TRP A 384 29.63 6.89 16.22
CA TRP A 384 29.89 5.88 15.19
C TRP A 384 31.38 5.51 15.10
N GLN A 385 32.30 6.48 15.20
CA GLN A 385 33.75 6.23 15.21
C GLN A 385 34.22 5.38 16.38
N HIS A 386 33.51 5.40 17.52
CA HIS A 386 33.78 4.50 18.64
C HIS A 386 33.24 3.07 18.43
N ILE A 387 32.26 2.89 17.55
CA ILE A 387 31.64 1.59 17.24
C ILE A 387 32.37 0.88 16.09
N GLU A 388 32.89 1.64 15.11
CA GLU A 388 33.75 1.13 14.03
C GLU A 388 35.09 0.58 14.56
#